data_AF-A0A182MZM6-F1
#
_entry.id   AF-A0A182MZM6-F1
#
_cell.length_a   1.000
_cell.length_b   1.000
_cell.length_c   1.000
_cell.angle_alpha   90.00
_cell.angle_beta   90.00
_cell.angle_gamma   90.00
#
_symmetry.space_group_name_H-M   'P 1'
#
loop_
_entity.id
_entity.type
_entity.pdbx_description
1 polymer ?
#
loop_
_entity_poly.entity_id
_entity_poly.type
_entity_poly.pdbx_seq_one_letter_code
_entity_poly.pdbx_strand_id
1 'polypeptide(L)'
;MNRTLALFAVVTIALAVAQQPAGPTGPGAGRNPGTAGQSAVSLEQRTVDQQNQLLSTAFARAFPEDTPVEYQPLVVALYVRCQAELDNCADFLWETHLLREYRNCAMTQRRLCTQEMQELQAQLQAMADANNELLELSPEEQELLALVDV
;
A
#
# COMPACT_ATOMS: atom_id res chain seq x y z
N MET A 1 10.07 27.02 -32.57
CA MET A 1 8.93 27.81 -32.04
C MET A 1 7.97 26.86 -31.36
N ASN A 2 7.71 27.15 -30.10
CA ASN A 2 6.93 26.43 -29.09
C ASN A 2 5.57 25.92 -29.58
N ARG A 3 5.17 24.72 -29.11
CA ARG A 3 3.88 24.52 -28.43
C ARG A 3 3.79 23.14 -27.77
N THR A 4 4.01 23.18 -26.46
CA THR A 4 3.51 22.25 -25.44
C THR A 4 2.00 22.11 -25.56
N LEU A 5 1.48 20.88 -25.54
CA LEU A 5 0.08 20.60 -25.21
C LEU A 5 0.04 19.29 -24.42
N ALA A 6 0.10 19.45 -23.10
CA ALA A 6 -0.23 18.41 -22.14
C ALA A 6 -1.75 18.20 -22.18
N LEU A 7 -2.18 16.96 -22.37
CA LEU A 7 -3.54 16.52 -22.09
C LEU A 7 -3.47 15.31 -21.17
N PHE A 8 -3.58 15.60 -19.88
CA PHE A 8 -3.92 14.61 -18.85
C PHE A 8 -5.37 14.18 -19.07
N ALA A 9 -5.58 12.91 -19.43
CA ALA A 9 -6.89 12.29 -19.42
C ALA A 9 -6.98 11.35 -18.21
N VAL A 10 -7.59 11.85 -17.13
CA VAL A 10 -8.04 11.05 -16.00
C VAL A 10 -9.28 10.28 -16.46
N VAL A 11 -9.19 8.96 -16.51
CA VAL A 11 -10.35 8.09 -16.76
C VAL A 11 -10.63 7.30 -15.48
N THR A 12 -11.52 7.85 -14.67
CA THR A 12 -12.18 7.15 -13.57
C THR A 12 -13.35 6.35 -14.14
N ILE A 13 -13.25 5.03 -14.11
CA ILE A 13 -14.40 4.15 -14.40
C ILE A 13 -14.73 3.39 -13.12
N ALA A 14 -15.60 3.99 -12.32
CA ALA A 14 -16.43 3.27 -11.37
C ALA A 14 -17.63 2.71 -12.16
N LEU A 15 -17.66 1.40 -12.42
CA LEU A 15 -18.88 0.71 -12.85
C LEU A 15 -19.34 -0.23 -11.74
N ALA A 16 -20.15 0.33 -10.85
CA ALA A 16 -21.15 -0.44 -10.14
C ALA A 16 -22.29 -0.75 -11.12
N VAL A 17 -22.45 -2.03 -11.49
CA VAL A 17 -23.70 -2.53 -12.05
C VAL A 17 -24.16 -3.69 -11.20
N ALA A 18 -25.18 -3.37 -10.40
CA ALA A 18 -26.03 -4.30 -9.70
C ALA A 18 -26.64 -5.33 -10.67
N GLN A 19 -26.44 -6.62 -10.40
CA GLN A 19 -27.29 -7.68 -10.92
C GLN A 19 -28.07 -8.26 -9.73
N GLN A 20 -29.22 -7.66 -9.45
CA GLN A 20 -30.28 -8.30 -8.68
C GLN A 20 -31.07 -9.26 -9.60
N PRO A 21 -31.40 -10.48 -9.16
CA PRO A 21 -32.60 -11.16 -9.62
C PRO A 21 -33.73 -11.02 -8.58
N ALA A 22 -34.87 -10.57 -9.09
CA ALA A 22 -36.27 -10.71 -8.67
C ALA A 22 -36.58 -11.16 -7.22
N GLY A 23 -37.34 -10.32 -6.52
CA GLY A 23 -37.71 -10.51 -5.11
C GLY A 23 -38.79 -11.56 -4.82
N PRO A 24 -39.02 -11.87 -3.52
CA PRO A 24 -40.16 -12.64 -3.06
C PRO A 24 -41.33 -11.70 -2.69
N THR A 25 -42.48 -11.89 -3.34
CA THR A 25 -43.76 -11.33 -2.91
C THR A 25 -44.28 -12.10 -1.69
N GLY A 26 -44.30 -11.45 -0.52
CA GLY A 26 -45.01 -11.92 0.66
C GLY A 26 -45.32 -10.74 1.59
N PRO A 27 -46.60 -10.42 1.88
CA PRO A 27 -46.93 -9.38 2.83
C PRO A 27 -46.87 -9.97 4.24
N GLY A 28 -45.83 -9.64 5.00
CA GLY A 28 -45.60 -10.18 6.34
C GLY A 28 -45.12 -9.12 7.32
N ALA A 29 -46.10 -8.53 8.02
CA ALA A 29 -46.06 -8.01 9.39
C ALA A 29 -44.76 -7.42 9.96
N GLY A 30 -44.83 -6.11 10.28
CA GLY A 30 -44.30 -5.57 11.53
C GLY A 30 -42.78 -5.40 11.62
N ARG A 31 -42.23 -4.37 10.97
CA ARG A 31 -40.88 -3.88 11.27
C ARG A 31 -40.97 -2.49 11.90
N ASN A 32 -40.67 -2.45 13.20
CA ASN A 32 -40.52 -1.21 13.97
C ASN A 32 -39.61 -0.22 13.22
N PRO A 33 -39.99 1.06 13.10
CA PRO A 33 -39.10 2.11 12.60
C PRO A 33 -38.16 2.52 13.73
N GLY A 34 -37.20 1.66 14.04
CA GLY A 34 -36.14 1.91 15.02
C GLY A 34 -34.80 2.04 14.32
N THR A 35 -34.25 3.25 14.32
CA THR A 35 -32.81 3.56 14.12
C THR A 35 -32.20 3.20 12.77
N ALA A 36 -32.50 4.03 11.77
CA ALA A 36 -31.48 4.45 10.83
C ALA A 36 -30.52 5.42 11.54
N GLY A 37 -29.21 5.31 11.32
CA GLY A 37 -28.31 6.46 11.46
C GLY A 37 -27.24 6.41 12.55
N GLN A 38 -26.57 5.27 12.74
CA GLN A 38 -25.20 5.20 13.25
C GLN A 38 -24.69 3.78 12.93
N SER A 39 -24.02 3.61 11.79
CA SER A 39 -23.37 2.35 11.45
C SER A 39 -22.25 2.09 12.44
N ALA A 40 -22.57 1.40 13.53
CA ALA A 40 -21.57 0.81 14.40
C ALA A 40 -20.74 -0.14 13.53
N VAL A 41 -19.50 0.26 13.23
CA VAL A 41 -18.57 -0.54 12.44
C VAL A 41 -18.44 -1.92 13.10
N SER A 42 -18.64 -2.99 12.33
CA SER A 42 -18.57 -4.35 12.85
C SER A 42 -17.21 -4.60 13.50
N LEU A 43 -17.14 -5.49 14.50
CA LEU A 43 -15.87 -5.84 15.15
C LEU A 43 -14.84 -6.35 14.12
N GLU A 44 -15.36 -7.14 13.20
CA GLU A 44 -14.73 -7.63 11.99
C GLU A 44 -14.06 -6.51 11.18
N GLN A 45 -14.85 -5.53 10.72
CA GLN A 45 -14.34 -4.41 9.93
C GLN A 45 -13.30 -3.60 10.72
N ARG A 46 -13.54 -3.33 12.01
CA ARG A 46 -12.57 -2.65 12.87
C ARG A 46 -11.25 -3.40 12.98
N THR A 47 -11.29 -4.73 13.01
CA THR A 47 -10.07 -5.54 13.09
C THR A 47 -9.29 -5.47 11.78
N VAL A 48 -9.98 -5.49 10.63
CA VAL A 48 -9.37 -5.34 9.30
C VAL A 48 -8.74 -3.95 9.14
N ASP A 49 -9.49 -2.90 9.46
CA ASP A 49 -9.01 -1.52 9.40
C ASP A 49 -7.76 -1.32 10.27
N GLN A 50 -7.76 -1.90 11.48
CA GLN A 50 -6.60 -1.84 12.36
C GLN A 50 -5.36 -2.50 11.74
N GLN A 51 -5.49 -3.67 11.10
CA GLN A 51 -4.34 -4.32 10.47
C GLN A 51 -3.81 -3.52 9.27
N ASN A 52 -4.70 -2.97 8.45
CA ASN A 52 -4.33 -2.12 7.32
C ASN A 52 -3.67 -0.81 7.77
N GLN A 53 -4.17 -0.17 8.83
CA GLN A 53 -3.53 1.00 9.41
C GLN A 53 -2.13 0.68 9.96
N LEU A 54 -1.95 -0.47 10.61
CA LEU A 54 -0.65 -0.89 11.11
C LEU A 54 0.33 -1.19 9.98
N LEU A 55 -0.13 -1.74 8.84
CA LEU A 55 0.69 -1.92 7.65
C LEU A 55 1.13 -0.57 7.08
N SER A 56 0.17 0.33 6.81
CA SER A 56 0.44 1.67 6.28
C SER A 56 1.41 2.45 7.16
N THR A 57 1.22 2.40 8.48
CA THR A 57 2.12 3.06 9.45
C THR A 57 3.53 2.47 9.42
N ALA A 58 3.66 1.15 9.24
CA ALA A 58 4.96 0.50 9.15
C ALA A 58 5.72 0.92 7.89
N PHE A 59 5.03 0.97 6.73
CA PHE A 59 5.62 1.46 5.49
C PHE A 59 6.03 2.92 5.57
N ALA A 60 5.18 3.81 6.11
CA ALA A 60 5.51 5.22 6.27
C ALA A 60 6.74 5.45 7.17
N ARG A 61 7.01 4.54 8.12
CA ARG A 61 8.21 4.58 8.97
C ARG A 61 9.44 4.00 8.29
N ALA A 62 9.28 2.94 7.50
CA ALA A 62 10.39 2.28 6.81
C ALA A 62 10.85 3.06 5.57
N PHE A 63 9.91 3.69 4.88
CA PHE A 63 10.11 4.45 3.65
C PHE A 63 9.43 5.82 3.81
N PRO A 64 10.14 6.80 4.39
CA PRO A 64 9.62 8.15 4.60
C PRO A 64 9.45 8.91 3.27
N GLU A 65 8.78 10.08 3.31
CA GLU A 65 8.47 10.88 2.12
C GLU A 65 9.71 11.38 1.35
N ASP A 66 10.86 11.44 2.02
CA ASP A 66 12.16 11.79 1.44
C ASP A 66 12.90 10.59 0.79
N THR A 67 12.27 9.41 0.75
CA THR A 67 12.79 8.28 -0.05
C THR A 67 13.00 8.73 -1.50
N PRO A 68 14.18 8.51 -2.10
CA PRO A 68 14.45 8.94 -3.47
C PRO A 68 13.41 8.42 -4.47
N VAL A 69 13.01 9.30 -5.40
CA VAL A 69 11.88 9.04 -6.32
C VAL A 69 12.13 7.83 -7.22
N GLU A 70 13.39 7.56 -7.55
CA GLU A 70 13.82 6.38 -8.31
C GLU A 70 13.50 5.05 -7.60
N TYR A 71 13.42 5.05 -6.27
CA TYR A 71 13.11 3.86 -5.48
C TYR A 71 11.63 3.75 -5.11
N GLN A 72 10.85 4.83 -5.28
CA GLN A 72 9.42 4.86 -4.99
C GLN A 72 8.62 3.73 -5.66
N PRO A 73 8.87 3.34 -6.93
CA PRO A 73 8.17 2.23 -7.56
C PRO A 73 8.37 0.89 -6.83
N LEU A 74 9.56 0.63 -6.28
CA LEU A 74 9.86 -0.60 -5.54
C LEU A 74 9.11 -0.64 -4.21
N VAL A 75 9.10 0.48 -3.49
CA VAL A 75 8.36 0.64 -2.23
C VAL A 75 6.86 0.44 -2.44
N VAL A 76 6.30 1.07 -3.47
CA VAL A 76 4.87 0.94 -3.80
C VAL A 76 4.52 -0.48 -4.21
N ALA A 77 5.35 -1.14 -5.02
CA ALA A 77 5.12 -2.52 -5.41
C ALA A 77 5.08 -3.47 -4.20
N LEU A 78 6.01 -3.30 -3.25
CA LEU A 78 6.04 -4.05 -2.00
C LEU A 78 4.80 -3.76 -1.13
N TYR A 79 4.40 -2.49 -1.02
CA TYR A 79 3.20 -2.10 -0.27
C TYR A 79 1.94 -2.75 -0.83
N VAL A 80 1.74 -2.69 -2.14
CA VAL A 80 0.56 -3.26 -2.80
C VAL A 80 0.52 -4.78 -2.63
N ARG A 81 1.67 -5.47 -2.75
CA ARG A 81 1.75 -6.92 -2.51
C ARG A 81 1.34 -7.25 -1.07
N CYS A 82 1.91 -6.54 -0.10
CA CYS A 82 1.59 -6.73 1.31
C CYS A 82 0.13 -6.44 1.65
N GLN A 83 -0.45 -5.42 1.02
CA GLN A 83 -1.86 -5.10 1.18
C GLN A 83 -2.74 -6.21 0.60
N ALA A 84 -2.43 -6.71 -0.61
CA ALA A 84 -3.17 -7.80 -1.23
C ALA A 84 -3.19 -9.07 -0.37
N GLU A 85 -2.07 -9.40 0.30
CA GLU A 85 -2.04 -10.53 1.25
C GLU A 85 -2.96 -10.33 2.47
N LEU A 86 -3.07 -9.10 2.98
CA LEU A 86 -4.02 -8.79 4.05
C LEU A 86 -5.47 -8.79 3.58
N ASP A 87 -5.72 -8.31 2.36
CA ASP A 87 -7.03 -8.33 1.73
C ASP A 87 -7.47 -9.78 1.48
N ASN A 88 -6.59 -10.67 1.03
CA ASN A 88 -6.88 -12.10 0.92
C ASN A 88 -7.25 -12.73 2.28
N CYS A 89 -6.56 -12.36 3.36
CA CYS A 89 -6.95 -12.78 4.72
C CYS A 89 -8.35 -12.24 5.08
N ALA A 90 -8.67 -11.00 4.71
CA ALA A 90 -9.96 -10.37 4.98
C ALA A 90 -11.09 -11.00 4.15
N ASP A 91 -10.85 -11.39 2.90
CA ASP A 91 -11.81 -12.12 2.09
C ASP A 91 -12.17 -13.46 2.74
N PHE A 92 -11.18 -14.19 3.24
CA PHE A 92 -11.43 -15.40 4.04
C PHE A 92 -12.26 -15.11 5.29
N LEU A 93 -12.02 -13.98 5.98
CA LEU A 93 -12.83 -13.55 7.11
C LEU A 93 -14.29 -13.29 6.70
N TRP A 94 -14.52 -12.63 5.57
CA TRP A 94 -15.85 -12.32 5.06
C TRP A 94 -16.62 -13.54 4.61
N GLU A 95 -15.93 -14.57 4.12
CA GLU A 95 -16.54 -15.84 3.74
C GLU A 95 -16.87 -16.74 4.95
N THR A 96 -16.04 -16.72 5.99
CA THR A 96 -16.09 -17.72 7.07
C THR A 96 -16.51 -17.17 8.43
N HIS A 97 -16.42 -15.85 8.63
CA HIS A 97 -16.59 -15.17 9.92
C HIS A 97 -15.65 -15.68 11.04
N LEU A 98 -14.54 -16.31 10.65
CA LEU A 98 -13.56 -16.90 11.56
C LEU A 98 -12.48 -15.88 11.97
N LEU A 99 -12.80 -15.06 12.97
CA LEU A 99 -11.95 -13.94 13.39
C LEU A 99 -10.59 -14.36 13.96
N ARG A 100 -10.48 -15.54 14.58
CA ARG A 100 -9.21 -16.03 15.15
C ARG A 100 -8.23 -16.40 14.04
N GLU A 101 -8.74 -17.07 13.02
CA GLU A 101 -8.04 -17.53 11.84
C GLU A 101 -7.57 -16.33 11.02
N TYR A 102 -8.43 -15.33 10.83
CA TYR A 102 -8.06 -14.04 10.27
C TYR A 102 -6.87 -13.40 11.01
N ARG A 103 -6.94 -13.28 12.34
CA ARG A 103 -5.87 -12.66 13.14
C ARG A 103 -4.54 -13.41 12.98
N ASN A 104 -4.57 -14.73 12.90
CA ASN A 104 -3.37 -15.53 12.67
C ASN A 104 -2.80 -15.33 11.26
N CYS A 105 -3.66 -15.26 10.24
CA CYS A 105 -3.30 -14.96 8.86
C CYS A 105 -2.64 -13.57 8.78
N ALA A 106 -3.34 -12.53 9.24
CA ALA A 106 -2.88 -11.16 9.21
C ALA A 106 -1.56 -10.94 9.99
N MET A 107 -1.41 -11.56 11.16
CA MET A 107 -0.15 -11.48 11.91
C MET A 107 1.02 -12.14 11.16
N THR A 108 0.79 -13.29 10.54
CA THR A 108 1.81 -13.99 9.74
C THR A 108 2.22 -13.13 8.55
N GLN A 109 1.24 -12.63 7.78
CA GLN A 109 1.52 -11.80 6.61
C GLN A 109 2.26 -10.51 6.98
N ARG A 110 1.86 -9.85 8.08
CA ARG A 110 2.58 -8.66 8.56
C ARG A 110 4.02 -8.94 8.97
N ARG A 111 4.32 -10.12 9.52
CA ARG A 111 5.71 -10.51 9.85
C ARG A 111 6.53 -10.69 8.58
N LEU A 112 6.00 -11.40 7.59
CA LEU A 112 6.64 -11.58 6.28
C LEU A 112 6.90 -10.23 5.62
N CYS A 113 5.88 -9.37 5.55
CA CYS A 113 6.02 -8.00 5.04
C CYS A 113 7.07 -7.19 5.79
N THR A 114 7.20 -7.36 7.11
CA THR A 114 8.26 -6.68 7.88
C THR A 114 9.65 -7.13 7.46
N GLN A 115 9.83 -8.42 7.18
CA GLN A 115 11.10 -8.95 6.68
C GLN A 115 11.40 -8.40 5.28
N GLU A 116 10.43 -8.44 4.38
CA GLU A 116 10.61 -7.90 3.02
C GLU A 116 10.91 -6.38 3.02
N MET A 117 10.31 -5.61 3.94
CA MET A 117 10.64 -4.19 4.12
C MET A 117 12.10 -4.00 4.54
N GLN A 118 12.58 -4.80 5.51
CA GLN A 118 13.97 -4.73 5.97
C GLN A 118 14.96 -5.12 4.87
N GLU A 119 14.63 -6.14 4.08
CA GLU A 119 15.44 -6.55 2.93
C GLU A 119 15.51 -5.46 1.87
N LEU A 120 14.37 -4.83 1.55
CA LEU A 120 14.35 -3.71 0.61
C LEU A 120 15.16 -2.53 1.14
N GLN A 121 15.01 -2.15 2.42
CA GLN A 121 15.82 -1.09 3.03
C GLN A 121 17.33 -1.37 2.92
N ALA A 122 17.75 -2.61 3.20
CA ALA A 122 19.15 -3.01 3.08
C ALA A 122 19.66 -2.92 1.64
N GLN A 123 18.83 -3.32 0.66
CA GLN A 123 19.16 -3.21 -0.76
C GLN A 123 19.27 -1.75 -1.21
N LEU A 124 18.34 -0.88 -0.80
CA LEU A 124 18.37 0.54 -1.13
C LEU A 124 19.61 1.21 -0.54
N GLN A 125 19.97 0.89 0.71
CA GLN A 125 21.18 1.40 1.35
C GLN A 125 22.44 0.97 0.60
N ALA A 126 22.54 -0.32 0.23
CA ALA A 126 23.69 -0.83 -0.51
C ALA A 126 23.86 -0.15 -1.89
N MET A 127 22.74 0.16 -2.58
CA MET A 127 22.78 0.90 -3.85
C MET A 127 23.20 2.36 -3.64
N ALA A 128 22.75 3.00 -2.57
CA ALA A 128 23.17 4.36 -2.22
C ALA A 128 24.67 4.43 -1.89
N ASP A 129 25.18 3.47 -1.10
CA ASP A 129 26.59 3.39 -0.73
C ASP A 129 27.47 3.15 -1.96
N ALA A 130 27.10 2.23 -2.84
CA ALA A 130 27.84 1.97 -4.09
C ALA A 130 27.87 3.20 -5.03
N ASN A 131 26.80 3.99 -5.05
CA ASN A 131 26.77 5.22 -5.84
C ASN A 131 27.66 6.32 -5.24
N ASN A 132 27.81 6.35 -3.92
CA ASN A 132 28.73 7.28 -3.24
C ASN A 132 30.20 6.89 -3.47
N GLU A 133 30.54 5.59 -3.43
CA GLU A 133 31.90 5.11 -3.77
C GLU A 133 32.31 5.46 -5.21
N LEU A 134 31.35 5.47 -6.15
CA LEU A 134 31.60 5.89 -7.54
C LEU A 134 31.86 7.41 -7.68
N LEU A 135 31.42 8.20 -6.71
CA LEU A 135 31.53 9.66 -6.71
C LEU A 135 32.72 10.19 -5.88
N GLU A 136 33.35 9.35 -5.05
CA GLU A 136 34.61 9.66 -4.40
C GLU A 136 35.76 9.58 -5.43
N LEU A 137 35.89 10.65 -6.23
CA LEU A 137 37.09 10.90 -7.03
C LEU A 137 38.32 10.83 -6.12
N SER A 138 39.33 10.08 -6.51
CA SER A 138 40.61 10.06 -5.80
C SER A 138 41.20 11.49 -5.76
N PRO A 139 42.05 11.81 -4.76
CA PRO A 139 42.68 13.14 -4.69
C PRO A 139 43.38 13.54 -5.98
N GLU A 140 43.92 12.56 -6.70
CA GLU A 140 44.59 12.73 -7.99
C GLU A 140 43.60 13.07 -9.12
N GLU A 141 42.40 12.49 -9.11
CA GLU A 141 41.35 12.79 -10.10
C GLU A 141 40.67 14.15 -9.84
N GLN A 142 40.59 14.59 -8.58
CA GLN A 142 40.15 15.94 -8.23
C GLN A 142 41.13 17.02 -8.73
N GLU A 143 42.43 16.75 -8.67
CA GLU A 143 43.46 17.65 -9.19
C GLU A 143 43.40 17.73 -10.73
N LEU A 144 43.13 16.61 -11.40
CA LEU A 144 42.94 16.57 -12.86
C LEU A 144 41.67 17.31 -13.32
N LEU A 145 40.54 17.19 -12.60
CA LEU A 145 39.33 17.95 -12.93
C LEU A 145 39.57 19.47 -12.80
N ALA A 146 40.28 19.90 -11.76
CA ALA A 146 40.62 21.31 -11.54
C ALA A 146 41.52 21.91 -12.63
N LEU A 147 42.28 21.07 -13.34
CA LEU A 147 43.13 21.46 -14.47
C LEU A 147 42.38 21.61 -15.80
N VAL A 148 41.18 21.02 -15.92
CA VAL A 148 40.38 21.02 -17.17
C VAL A 148 39.33 22.14 -17.19
N ASP A 149 39.04 22.77 -16.04
CA ASP A 149 38.11 23.91 -15.89
C ASP A 149 38.73 25.30 -16.19
N VAL A 150 39.84 25.36 -16.95
CA VAL A 150 40.48 26.60 -17.45
C VAL A 150 40.46 26.64 -18.98
#